data_AF-A0A7C7VMT4-F1
#
_entry.id   AF-A0A7C7VMT4-F1
#
_cell.length_a   1.000
_cell.length_b   1.000
_cell.length_c   1.000
_cell.angle_alpha   90.00
_cell.angle_beta   90.00
_cell.angle_gamma   90.00
#
_symmetry.space_group_name_H-M   'P 1'
#
loop_
_entity.id
_entity.type
_entity.pdbx_description
1 polymer ?
#
loop_
_entity_poly.entity_id
_entity_poly.type
_entity_poly.pdbx_seq_one_letter_code
_entity_poly.pdbx_strand_id
1 'polypeptide(L)'
;MPPKGSSFLPEKSVCDECSREKKSRKINEIKRIYEIKDDFKTCFWDLGVVCMGPATRAGCEAQCPSANMPCTGCNGPGPKVSDQGASMISALASVTTDPKVIKEVLDPIGTFYKFSFANSIMRRKIKK
;
A
#
# COMPACT_ATOMS: atom_id res chain seq x y z
N MET A 1 -1.37 28.38 15.22
CA MET A 1 -0.68 27.21 14.61
C MET A 1 -1.50 25.98 14.95
N PRO A 2 -1.77 25.06 14.02
CA PRO A 2 -2.55 23.88 14.34
C PRO A 2 -1.78 22.97 15.32
N PRO A 3 -2.47 22.15 16.13
CA PRO A 3 -1.85 21.38 17.20
C PRO A 3 -0.81 20.39 16.67
N LYS A 4 0.23 20.10 17.46
CA LYS A 4 1.26 19.12 17.06
C LYS A 4 0.60 17.80 16.68
N GLY A 5 0.89 17.31 15.47
CA GLY A 5 0.30 16.09 14.90
C GLY A 5 -0.92 16.33 14.00
N SER A 6 -1.39 17.57 13.85
CA SER A 6 -2.40 17.91 12.84
C SER A 6 -1.82 17.80 11.43
N SER A 7 -2.54 17.16 10.51
CA SER A 7 -2.24 17.21 9.08
C SER A 7 -3.29 18.04 8.34
N PHE A 8 -2.85 18.82 7.36
CA PHE A 8 -3.76 19.50 6.42
C PHE A 8 -4.34 18.55 5.37
N LEU A 9 -3.83 17.31 5.31
CA LEU A 9 -4.29 16.30 4.37
C LEU A 9 -5.62 15.67 4.81
N PRO A 10 -6.44 15.19 3.87
CA PRO A 10 -7.71 14.55 4.17
C PRO A 10 -7.57 13.34 5.11
N GLU A 11 -8.57 13.13 5.97
CA GLU A 11 -8.69 11.91 6.79
C GLU A 11 -9.25 10.73 5.98
N LYS A 12 -8.67 10.47 4.81
CA LYS A 12 -9.09 9.39 3.90
C LYS A 12 -7.87 8.60 3.43
N SER A 13 -8.13 7.42 2.85
CA SER A 13 -7.11 6.59 2.20
C SER A 13 -6.99 6.93 0.72
N VAL A 14 -5.85 6.64 0.09
CA VAL A 14 -5.69 6.84 -1.37
C VAL A 14 -6.73 6.05 -2.16
N CYS A 15 -7.20 4.92 -1.61
CA CYS A 15 -8.27 4.13 -2.21
C CYS A 15 -9.57 4.92 -2.41
N ASP A 16 -9.84 5.96 -1.63
CA ASP A 16 -11.07 6.76 -1.72
C ASP A 16 -11.02 7.76 -2.89
N GLU A 17 -9.83 8.16 -3.33
CA GLU A 17 -9.60 9.03 -4.50
C GLU A 17 -9.31 8.23 -5.77
N CYS A 18 -9.09 6.91 -5.66
CA CYS A 18 -8.69 6.05 -6.77
C CYS A 18 -9.83 5.82 -7.76
N SER A 19 -9.56 6.05 -9.05
CA SER A 19 -10.49 5.87 -10.17
C SER A 19 -10.72 4.40 -10.58
N ARG A 20 -9.92 3.47 -10.06
CA ARG A 20 -9.99 2.04 -10.43
C ARG A 20 -11.16 1.31 -9.74
N GLU A 21 -11.77 0.39 -10.48
CA GLU A 21 -12.86 -0.47 -10.00
C GLU A 21 -12.34 -1.58 -9.08
N LYS A 22 -12.99 -1.73 -7.93
CA LYS A 22 -12.61 -2.71 -6.89
C LYS A 22 -13.59 -3.89 -6.95
N LYS A 23 -13.12 -5.07 -7.38
CA LYS A 23 -13.94 -6.28 -7.48
C LYS A 23 -13.85 -7.12 -6.20
N SER A 24 -13.25 -8.30 -6.26
CA SER A 24 -13.24 -9.29 -5.19
C SER A 24 -12.16 -9.03 -4.14
N ARG A 25 -11.15 -8.19 -4.45
CA ARG A 25 -9.96 -7.92 -3.63
C ARG A 25 -9.39 -9.21 -3.05
N LYS A 26 -9.24 -10.25 -3.87
CA LYS A 26 -8.60 -11.52 -3.49
C LYS A 26 -7.30 -11.66 -4.28
N ILE A 27 -6.20 -11.85 -3.56
CA ILE A 27 -4.88 -12.07 -4.16
C ILE A 27 -4.54 -13.56 -4.06
N ASN A 28 -4.46 -14.22 -5.21
CA ASN A 28 -4.04 -15.62 -5.32
C ASN A 28 -2.53 -15.75 -5.55
N GLU A 29 -1.92 -14.77 -6.21
CA GLU A 29 -0.51 -14.75 -6.60
C GLU A 29 -0.01 -13.31 -6.61
N ILE A 30 1.25 -13.07 -6.22
CA ILE A 30 1.87 -11.76 -6.28
C ILE A 30 2.67 -11.63 -7.58
N LYS A 31 2.22 -10.70 -8.43
CA LYS A 31 2.85 -10.36 -9.70
C LYS A 31 3.59 -9.04 -9.64
N ARG A 32 4.58 -8.89 -10.50
CA ARG A 32 5.22 -7.60 -10.78
C ARG A 32 4.45 -6.83 -11.85
N ILE A 33 4.64 -5.51 -11.86
CA ILE A 33 3.95 -4.61 -12.79
C ILE A 33 4.21 -4.98 -14.26
N TYR A 34 5.42 -5.45 -14.58
CA TYR A 34 5.79 -5.84 -15.95
C TYR A 34 5.23 -7.22 -16.37
N GLU A 35 4.67 -8.00 -15.44
CA GLU A 35 4.13 -9.35 -15.71
C GLU A 35 2.63 -9.30 -16.02
N ILE A 36 1.98 -8.19 -15.70
CA ILE A 36 0.54 -8.01 -15.90
C ILE A 36 0.25 -7.24 -17.19
N LYS A 37 -0.88 -7.60 -17.81
CA LYS A 37 -1.49 -6.78 -18.86
C LYS A 37 -2.61 -5.97 -18.23
N ASP A 38 -2.34 -4.70 -17.94
CA ASP A 38 -3.26 -3.80 -17.26
C ASP A 38 -4.31 -3.21 -18.23
N ASP A 39 -5.55 -3.10 -17.77
CA ASP A 39 -6.70 -2.56 -18.51
C ASP A 39 -7.06 -1.11 -18.10
N PHE A 40 -6.22 -0.48 -17.27
CA PHE A 40 -6.39 0.84 -16.65
C PHE A 40 -7.62 1.01 -15.75
N LYS A 41 -8.43 -0.04 -15.59
CA LYS A 41 -9.71 0.01 -14.88
C LYS A 41 -9.70 -0.87 -13.64
N THR A 42 -9.14 -2.06 -13.74
CA THR A 42 -9.14 -3.04 -12.66
C THR A 42 -8.16 -2.63 -11.56
N CYS A 43 -8.55 -2.79 -10.29
CA CYS A 43 -7.67 -2.53 -9.16
C CYS A 43 -6.39 -3.40 -9.21
N PHE A 44 -5.23 -2.83 -8.88
CA PHE A 44 -3.96 -3.58 -8.85
C PHE A 44 -3.99 -4.80 -7.92
N TRP A 45 -4.74 -4.74 -6.81
CA TRP A 45 -4.90 -5.90 -5.92
C TRP A 45 -5.64 -7.04 -6.61
N ASP A 46 -6.62 -6.74 -7.46
CA ASP A 46 -7.35 -7.76 -8.23
C ASP A 46 -6.46 -8.36 -9.35
N LEU A 47 -5.44 -7.63 -9.80
CA LEU A 47 -4.43 -8.10 -10.76
C LEU A 47 -3.24 -8.82 -10.09
N GLY A 48 -3.23 -8.92 -8.76
CA GLY A 48 -2.13 -9.54 -8.00
C GLY A 48 -0.91 -8.63 -7.81
N VAL A 49 -1.01 -7.33 -8.10
CA VAL A 49 0.08 -6.36 -7.89
C VAL A 49 -0.08 -5.66 -6.55
N VAL A 50 0.97 -5.72 -5.73
CA VAL A 50 1.00 -5.05 -4.42
C VAL A 50 0.93 -3.53 -4.59
N CYS A 51 -0.10 -2.92 -4.02
CA CYS A 51 -0.32 -1.47 -4.05
C CYS A 51 -0.54 -0.93 -2.64
N MET A 52 0.26 0.06 -2.22
CA MET A 52 0.22 0.65 -0.86
C MET A 52 -0.99 1.56 -0.60
N GLY A 53 -1.90 1.70 -1.57
CA GLY A 53 -3.05 2.59 -1.50
C GLY A 53 -3.89 2.52 -0.21
N PRO A 54 -4.26 1.33 0.31
CA PRO A 54 -5.15 1.24 1.47
C PRO A 54 -4.48 1.68 2.78
N ALA A 55 -3.15 1.58 2.88
CA ALA A 55 -2.40 1.98 4.07
C ALA A 55 -1.87 3.43 3.98
N THR A 56 -2.15 4.14 2.88
CA THR A 56 -1.57 5.46 2.59
C THR A 56 -2.62 6.56 2.67
N ARG A 57 -2.24 7.72 3.20
CA ARG A 57 -3.13 8.89 3.29
C ARG A 57 -3.40 9.53 1.93
N ALA A 58 -4.66 9.92 1.73
CA ALA A 58 -5.17 10.64 0.56
C ALA A 58 -4.62 12.07 0.43
N GLY A 59 -4.95 12.76 -0.66
CA GLY A 59 -4.51 14.12 -0.98
C GLY A 59 -3.52 14.22 -2.13
N CYS A 60 -3.21 13.10 -2.80
CA CYS A 60 -2.46 13.07 -4.06
C CYS A 60 -3.33 12.67 -5.26
N GLU A 61 -4.66 12.63 -5.08
CA GLU A 61 -5.65 12.34 -6.13
C GLU A 61 -5.39 11.01 -6.85
N ALA A 62 -4.77 10.05 -6.16
CA ALA A 62 -4.37 8.77 -6.72
C ALA A 62 -3.63 8.88 -8.08
N GLN A 63 -2.71 9.85 -8.20
CA GLN A 63 -1.94 10.08 -9.43
C GLN A 63 -1.19 8.85 -9.93
N CYS A 64 -0.59 8.02 -9.06
CA CYS A 64 0.14 6.83 -9.52
C CYS A 64 -0.80 5.82 -10.18
N PRO A 65 -1.92 5.40 -9.54
CA PRO A 65 -2.91 4.53 -10.21
C PRO A 65 -3.43 5.07 -11.54
N SER A 66 -3.60 6.39 -11.66
CA SER A 66 -4.00 7.07 -12.89
C SER A 66 -2.92 6.99 -13.99
N ALA A 67 -1.64 6.99 -13.61
CA ALA A 67 -0.50 6.79 -14.51
C ALA A 67 -0.13 5.30 -14.71
N ASN A 68 -1.03 4.37 -14.38
CA ASN A 68 -0.81 2.92 -14.47
C ASN A 68 0.36 2.39 -13.63
N MET A 69 0.55 2.97 -12.44
CA MET A 69 1.53 2.50 -11.48
C MET A 69 0.87 2.26 -10.12
N PRO A 70 1.22 1.19 -9.38
CA PRO A 70 0.71 0.99 -8.04
C PRO A 70 1.19 2.12 -7.12
N CYS A 71 0.36 2.45 -6.13
CA CYS A 71 0.75 3.39 -5.09
C CYS A 71 1.96 2.83 -4.32
N THR A 72 2.98 3.65 -4.12
CA THR A 72 4.20 3.29 -3.40
C THR A 72 4.21 3.79 -1.94
N GLY A 73 3.20 4.55 -1.53
CA GLY A 73 3.00 4.95 -0.15
C GLY A 73 3.80 6.18 0.33
N CYS A 74 4.16 7.10 -0.56
CA CYS A 74 4.98 8.27 -0.23
C CYS A 74 4.34 9.25 0.77
N ASN A 75 3.01 9.41 0.77
CA ASN A 75 2.28 10.30 1.69
C ASN A 75 2.25 9.80 3.15
N GLY A 76 2.88 8.65 3.43
CA GLY A 76 2.94 8.08 4.76
C GLY A 76 1.63 7.42 5.20
N PRO A 77 1.51 7.10 6.50
CA PRO A 77 0.42 6.28 7.02
C PRO A 77 -0.95 6.96 6.89
N GLY A 78 -1.97 6.14 6.64
CA GLY A 78 -3.37 6.55 6.64
C GLY A 78 -3.85 7.21 7.94
N PRO A 79 -5.08 7.74 7.97
CA PRO A 79 -5.68 8.25 9.20
C PRO A 79 -5.73 7.14 10.26
N LYS A 80 -5.35 7.46 11.50
CA LYS A 80 -5.32 6.53 12.65
C LYS A 80 -4.36 5.33 12.51
N VAL A 81 -3.43 5.36 11.56
CA VAL A 81 -2.38 4.34 11.40
C VAL A 81 -1.06 4.89 11.94
N SER A 82 -0.42 4.15 12.86
CA SER A 82 0.90 4.50 13.40
C SER A 82 2.03 3.96 12.53
N ASP A 83 1.91 2.70 12.08
CA ASP A 83 2.88 2.03 11.22
C ASP A 83 2.21 1.62 9.89
N GLN A 84 2.63 2.29 8.83
CA GLN A 84 2.12 2.09 7.46
C GLN A 84 2.43 0.68 6.97
N GLY A 85 3.66 0.21 7.15
CA GLY A 85 4.11 -1.08 6.63
C GLY A 85 3.44 -2.23 7.36
N ALA A 86 3.32 -2.15 8.68
CA ALA A 86 2.62 -3.15 9.48
C ALA A 86 1.13 -3.23 9.11
N SER A 87 0.48 -2.08 8.94
CA SER A 87 -0.94 -2.03 8.53
C SER A 87 -1.15 -2.60 7.13
N MET A 88 -0.21 -2.34 6.23
CA MET A 88 -0.25 -2.90 4.88
C MET A 88 -0.07 -4.43 4.89
N ILE A 89 0.86 -4.96 5.69
CA ILE A 89 1.05 -6.40 5.84
C ILE A 89 -0.22 -7.05 6.40
N SER A 90 -0.87 -6.41 7.38
CA SER A 90 -2.16 -6.87 7.93
C SER A 90 -3.25 -6.88 6.87
N ALA A 91 -3.32 -5.84 6.02
CA ALA A 91 -4.29 -5.77 4.94
C ALA A 91 -4.03 -6.85 3.88
N LEU A 92 -2.76 -7.07 3.51
CA LEU A 92 -2.36 -8.12 2.57
C LEU A 92 -2.75 -9.50 3.11
N ALA A 93 -2.42 -9.79 4.37
CA ALA A 93 -2.75 -11.06 5.01
C ALA A 93 -4.28 -11.31 5.09
N SER A 94 -5.09 -10.25 5.17
CA SER A 94 -6.56 -10.36 5.20
C SER A 94 -7.18 -10.68 3.85
N VAL A 95 -6.49 -10.33 2.76
CA VAL A 95 -6.98 -10.49 1.38
C VAL A 95 -6.43 -11.76 0.73
N THR A 96 -5.24 -12.17 1.13
CA THR A 96 -4.61 -13.39 0.63
C THR A 96 -5.38 -14.63 1.09
N THR A 97 -5.71 -15.51 0.15
CA THR A 97 -6.37 -16.79 0.44
C THR A 97 -5.40 -17.80 1.07
N ASP A 98 -4.15 -17.83 0.58
CA ASP A 98 -3.13 -18.79 1.00
C ASP A 98 -1.91 -18.09 1.65
N PRO A 99 -1.50 -18.47 2.87
CA PRO A 99 -0.35 -17.85 3.55
C PRO A 99 0.99 -18.01 2.81
N LYS A 100 1.04 -18.89 1.79
CA LYS A 100 2.20 -19.08 0.92
C LYS A 100 2.48 -17.84 0.06
N VAL A 101 1.45 -17.10 -0.34
CA VAL A 101 1.56 -15.93 -1.20
C VAL A 101 2.40 -14.83 -0.54
N ILE A 102 2.37 -14.73 0.80
CA ILE A 102 3.20 -13.76 1.54
C ILE A 102 4.70 -14.03 1.32
N LYS A 103 5.10 -15.28 1.07
CA LYS A 103 6.49 -15.65 0.78
C LYS A 103 6.93 -15.26 -0.64
N GLU A 104 6.00 -14.96 -1.54
CA GLU A 104 6.30 -14.49 -2.90
C GLU A 104 6.80 -13.04 -2.91
N VAL A 105 6.58 -12.29 -1.81
CA VAL A 105 7.15 -10.96 -1.63
C VAL A 105 8.66 -11.06 -1.43
N LEU A 106 9.41 -10.86 -2.53
CA LEU A 106 10.88 -10.95 -2.53
C LEU A 106 11.55 -9.98 -1.54
N ASP A 107 11.05 -8.74 -1.46
CA ASP A 107 11.58 -7.71 -0.56
C ASP A 107 10.43 -7.02 0.20
N PRO A 108 10.06 -7.55 1.38
CA PRO A 108 9.02 -6.95 2.22
C PRO A 108 9.40 -5.56 2.75
N ILE A 109 10.69 -5.32 3.01
CA ILE A 109 11.14 -4.04 3.58
C ILE A 109 11.08 -2.95 2.51
N GLY A 110 11.65 -3.20 1.33
CA GLY A 110 11.60 -2.24 0.23
C GLY A 110 10.20 -2.03 -0.33
N THR A 111 9.30 -3.01 -0.22
CA THR A 111 7.91 -2.89 -0.68
C THR A 111 7.03 -2.14 0.32
N PHE A 112 7.06 -2.52 1.61
CA PHE A 112 6.12 -1.98 2.61
C PHE A 112 6.66 -0.78 3.39
N TYR A 113 7.98 -0.62 3.48
CA TYR A 113 8.64 0.41 4.30
C TYR A 113 9.50 1.38 3.49
N LYS A 114 9.25 1.51 2.18
CA LYS A 114 10.04 2.35 1.26
C LYS A 114 10.29 3.77 1.77
N PHE A 115 9.27 4.39 2.37
CA PHE A 115 9.32 5.78 2.87
C PHE A 115 9.16 5.89 4.38
N SER A 116 8.63 4.86 5.04
CA SER A 116 8.21 4.90 6.45
C SER A 116 9.09 4.07 7.39
N PHE A 117 10.18 3.45 6.90
CA PHE A 117 11.04 2.60 7.74
C PHE A 117 11.57 3.30 9.00
N ALA A 118 12.01 4.57 8.88
CA ALA A 118 12.54 5.32 10.02
C ALA A 118 11.50 5.56 11.13
N ASN A 119 10.23 5.66 10.76
CA ASN A 119 9.11 5.85 11.69
C ASN A 119 8.36 4.55 12.01
N SER A 120 8.87 3.39 11.56
CA SER A 120 8.29 2.08 11.84
C SER A 120 8.48 1.67 13.31
N ILE A 121 7.76 0.64 13.74
CA ILE A 121 7.95 0.03 15.06
C ILE A 121 9.36 -0.58 15.17
N MET A 122 9.91 -1.12 14.08
CA MET A 122 11.23 -1.78 14.07
C MET A 122 12.38 -0.76 14.13
N ARG A 123 12.25 0.41 13.49
CA ARG A 123 13.19 1.55 13.39
C ARG A 123 14.60 1.27 12.83
N ARG A 124 15.19 0.10 13.11
CA ARG A 124 16.53 -0.29 12.70
C ARG A 124 16.66 -1.81 12.55
N LYS A 125 17.56 -2.25 11.68
CA LYS A 125 17.97 -3.66 11.63
C LYS A 125 18.88 -3.96 12.83
N ILE A 126 18.52 -4.97 13.63
CA ILE A 126 19.38 -5.48 14.69
C ILE A 126 20.53 -6.24 14.01
N LYS A 127 21.77 -5.76 14.17
CA LYS A 127 22.96 -6.55 13.82
C LYS A 127 23.23 -7.50 14.98
N LYS A 128 23.27 -8.80 14.69
CA LYS A 128 23.92 -9.77 15.56
C LYS A 128 25.42 -9.69 15.34
#